data_AF-A0A7X2IIG0-F1
#
_entry.id   AF-A0A7X2IIG0-F1
#
_cell.length_a   1.000
_cell.length_b   1.000
_cell.length_c   1.000
_cell.angle_alpha   90.00
_cell.angle_beta   90.00
_cell.angle_gamma   90.00
#
_symmetry.space_group_name_H-M   'P 1'
#
loop_
_entity.id
_entity.type
_entity.pdbx_description
1 polymer ?
#
loop_
_entity_poly.entity_id
_entity_poly.type
_entity_poly.pdbx_seq_one_letter_code
_entity_poly.pdbx_strand_id
1 'polypeptide(L)'
;MPFRDEIQFTAVAVPITEAVTKFGGQPVWHGAPQWPISRATGNPMRFICQVAIDEKLFPGSYGRMAYIFITDENEYVDGTWEPNGGENAVVIQPSLLDVGTPTSPQMTGPTLYDMVEIPGKDRLVPIEREYAATMTTAEEPQFQTVDIRSSWSGEENGRYAEALEGNKVGGAPIFLQGDEFPDEGEWTLLLQLDSVNVPFSVNFGDAGIAYAFIDKEGQTGKFLWQCL
;
A
#
# COMPACT_ATOMS: atom_id res chain seq x y z
N MET A 1 22.52 5.43 -0.65
CA MET A 1 21.29 5.31 -1.46
C MET A 1 20.45 4.21 -0.84
N PRO A 2 19.17 4.43 -0.52
CA PRO A 2 18.30 3.36 -0.06
C PRO A 2 18.13 2.30 -1.16
N PHE A 3 17.83 1.08 -0.74
CA PHE A 3 17.36 0.03 -1.65
C PHE A 3 15.84 0.12 -1.77
N ARG A 4 15.36 -0.24 -2.96
CA ARG A 4 13.95 -0.53 -3.23
C ARG A 4 13.83 -1.84 -3.97
N ASP A 5 12.66 -2.47 -3.87
CA ASP A 5 12.26 -3.57 -4.72
C ASP A 5 11.16 -3.10 -5.67
N GLU A 6 11.43 -3.13 -6.98
CA GLU A 6 10.44 -2.88 -8.01
C GLU A 6 9.50 -4.07 -8.15
N ILE A 7 8.20 -3.81 -8.24
CA ILE A 7 7.15 -4.82 -8.20
C ILE A 7 6.70 -5.16 -9.62
N GLN A 8 6.76 -6.44 -9.96
CA GLN A 8 6.03 -7.00 -11.09
C GLN A 8 4.90 -7.90 -10.60
N PHE A 9 3.71 -7.69 -11.16
CA PHE A 9 2.49 -8.41 -10.79
C PHE A 9 2.21 -9.54 -11.78
N THR A 10 1.90 -10.73 -11.26
CA THR A 10 1.47 -11.88 -12.07
C THR A 10 0.19 -12.46 -11.51
N ALA A 11 -0.90 -12.43 -12.28
CA ALA A 11 -2.17 -13.00 -11.87
C ALA A 11 -2.03 -14.51 -11.61
N VAL A 12 -2.64 -14.99 -10.53
CA VAL A 12 -2.64 -16.42 -10.19
C VAL A 12 -4.05 -17.01 -10.29
N ALA A 13 -4.11 -18.31 -10.62
CA ALA A 13 -5.37 -19.05 -10.73
C ALA A 13 -5.73 -19.83 -9.45
N VAL A 14 -4.77 -19.98 -8.53
CA VAL A 14 -4.92 -20.72 -7.27
C VAL A 14 -4.50 -19.79 -6.14
N PRO A 15 -5.19 -19.80 -4.98
CA PRO A 15 -4.84 -18.93 -3.87
C PRO A 15 -3.41 -19.11 -3.38
N ILE A 16 -2.74 -17.99 -3.07
CA ILE A 16 -1.40 -18.02 -2.46
C ILE A 16 -1.60 -18.18 -0.95
N THR A 17 -1.13 -19.30 -0.41
CA THR A 17 -1.24 -19.64 1.01
C THR A 17 0.06 -19.45 1.78
N GLU A 18 1.12 -19.01 1.10
CA GLU A 18 2.43 -18.74 1.71
C GLU A 18 2.51 -17.29 2.21
N ALA A 19 3.27 -17.07 3.28
CA ALA A 19 3.51 -15.74 3.86
C ALA A 19 4.53 -14.95 3.01
N VAL A 20 4.15 -14.61 1.78
CA VAL A 20 4.96 -13.85 0.82
C VAL A 20 4.28 -12.54 0.44
N THR A 21 5.01 -11.63 -0.20
CA THR A 21 4.41 -10.41 -0.77
C THR A 21 3.45 -10.78 -1.90
N LYS A 22 2.19 -10.32 -1.81
CA LYS A 22 1.14 -10.57 -2.79
C LYS A 22 0.05 -9.50 -2.74
N PHE A 23 -0.70 -9.39 -3.82
CA PHE A 23 -1.80 -8.42 -3.96
C PHE A 23 -3.11 -9.17 -4.18
N GLY A 24 -4.16 -8.78 -3.45
CA GLY A 24 -5.46 -9.44 -3.51
C GLY A 24 -5.48 -10.84 -2.89
N GLY A 25 -6.56 -11.58 -3.16
CA GLY A 25 -6.87 -12.82 -2.44
C GLY A 25 -7.12 -12.59 -0.95
N GLN A 26 -6.91 -13.59 -0.10
CA GLN A 26 -7.10 -13.45 1.35
C GLN A 26 -5.74 -13.32 2.07
N PRO A 27 -5.64 -12.58 3.19
CA PRO A 27 -4.41 -12.48 3.95
C PRO A 27 -3.94 -13.84 4.48
N VAL A 28 -2.64 -14.08 4.42
CA VAL A 28 -1.99 -15.19 5.12
C VAL A 28 -1.49 -14.67 6.46
N TRP A 29 -2.38 -14.66 7.46
CA TRP A 29 -2.12 -14.07 8.78
C TRP A 29 -0.94 -14.75 9.51
N HIS A 30 -0.01 -13.94 9.99
CA HIS A 30 1.13 -14.36 10.82
C HIS A 30 0.75 -14.54 12.29
N GLY A 31 -0.33 -13.89 12.73
CA GLY A 31 -0.91 -14.01 14.05
C GLY A 31 -2.42 -14.21 14.01
N ALA A 32 -3.11 -13.81 15.09
CA ALA A 32 -4.56 -13.75 15.08
C ALA A 32 -5.04 -12.75 14.01
N PRO A 33 -6.12 -13.02 13.25
CA PRO A 33 -6.62 -12.08 12.27
C PRO A 33 -7.03 -10.75 12.89
N GLN A 34 -6.69 -9.66 12.21
CA GLN A 34 -6.99 -8.30 12.64
C GLN A 34 -7.54 -7.51 11.44
N TRP A 35 -8.69 -7.93 10.93
CA TRP A 35 -9.29 -7.31 9.76
C TRP A 35 -9.82 -5.91 10.09
N PRO A 36 -9.30 -4.83 9.49
CA PRO A 36 -9.74 -3.46 9.79
C PRO A 36 -11.20 -3.19 9.40
N ILE A 37 -11.90 -2.46 10.26
CA ILE A 37 -13.29 -2.05 10.07
C ILE A 37 -13.32 -0.54 9.80
N SER A 38 -14.00 -0.13 8.73
CA SER A 38 -14.24 1.29 8.42
C SER A 38 -14.91 1.97 9.60
N ARG A 39 -14.39 3.13 9.99
CA ARG A 39 -14.99 3.93 11.06
C ARG A 39 -16.33 4.54 10.62
N ALA A 40 -16.43 4.96 9.37
CA ALA A 40 -17.62 5.59 8.82
C ALA A 40 -18.77 4.60 8.61
N THR A 41 -18.49 3.41 8.09
CA THR A 41 -19.54 2.48 7.64
C THR A 41 -19.72 1.28 8.57
N GLY A 42 -18.73 0.96 9.39
CA GLY A 42 -18.71 -0.24 10.23
C GLY A 42 -18.51 -1.54 9.45
N ASN A 43 -18.21 -1.46 8.14
CA ASN A 43 -17.95 -2.62 7.29
C ASN A 43 -16.46 -2.97 7.25
N PRO A 44 -16.11 -4.23 6.95
CA PRO A 44 -14.73 -4.62 6.72
C PRO A 44 -14.09 -3.86 5.55
N MET A 45 -12.91 -3.28 5.77
CA MET A 45 -12.13 -2.66 4.71
C MET A 45 -11.67 -3.70 3.69
N ARG A 46 -11.40 -3.27 2.45
CA ARG A 46 -10.87 -4.13 1.41
C ARG A 46 -9.39 -4.40 1.65
N PHE A 47 -9.00 -5.67 1.58
CA PHE A 47 -7.60 -6.09 1.57
C PHE A 47 -6.96 -5.75 0.22
N ILE A 48 -5.87 -4.99 0.26
CA ILE A 48 -5.11 -4.61 -0.94
C ILE A 48 -3.95 -5.58 -1.15
N CYS A 49 -3.10 -5.75 -0.14
CA CYS A 49 -1.93 -6.58 -0.25
C CYS A 49 -1.35 -6.94 1.11
N GLN A 50 -0.47 -7.93 1.10
CA GLN A 50 0.47 -8.17 2.18
C GLN A 50 1.90 -8.02 1.66
N VAL A 51 2.79 -7.53 2.51
CA VAL A 51 4.20 -7.29 2.20
C VAL A 51 5.06 -7.99 3.23
N ALA A 52 5.86 -8.96 2.79
CA ALA A 52 6.87 -9.60 3.62
C ALA A 52 7.98 -8.58 3.90
N ILE A 53 8.25 -8.32 5.19
CA ILE A 53 9.21 -7.29 5.59
C ILE A 53 10.61 -7.91 5.57
N ASP A 54 11.41 -7.48 4.59
CA ASP A 54 12.77 -7.94 4.36
C ASP A 54 13.78 -7.12 5.18
N GLU A 55 14.71 -7.79 5.87
CA GLU A 55 15.73 -7.18 6.74
C GLU A 55 16.69 -6.27 5.97
N LYS A 56 16.90 -6.49 4.68
CA LYS A 56 17.74 -5.65 3.83
C LYS A 56 17.12 -4.28 3.59
N LEU A 57 15.79 -4.23 3.46
CA LEU A 57 15.04 -2.99 3.25
C LEU A 57 14.66 -2.32 4.58
N PHE A 58 14.35 -3.13 5.59
CA PHE A 58 13.86 -2.69 6.90
C PHE A 58 14.65 -3.36 8.03
N PRO A 59 15.88 -2.90 8.31
CA PRO A 59 16.73 -3.49 9.35
C PRO A 59 16.04 -3.48 10.73
N GLY A 60 16.14 -4.59 11.46
CA GLY A 60 15.50 -4.77 12.77
C GLY A 60 14.02 -5.16 12.70
N SER A 61 13.49 -5.41 11.49
CA SER A 61 12.07 -5.76 11.28
C SER A 61 11.84 -7.14 10.68
N TYR A 62 12.89 -7.97 10.64
CA TYR A 62 12.83 -9.33 10.12
C TYR A 62 11.66 -10.17 10.66
N GLY A 63 11.05 -10.95 9.76
CA GLY A 63 10.02 -11.93 10.07
C GLY A 63 8.63 -11.34 10.28
N ARG A 64 8.46 -10.03 10.04
CA ARG A 64 7.16 -9.37 10.09
C ARG A 64 6.47 -9.36 8.72
N MET A 65 5.16 -9.23 8.75
CA MET A 65 4.28 -9.08 7.60
C MET A 65 3.43 -7.85 7.80
N ALA A 66 3.36 -7.00 6.79
CA ALA A 66 2.41 -5.91 6.73
C ALA A 66 1.18 -6.33 5.92
N TYR A 67 -0.01 -5.91 6.33
CA TYR A 67 -1.27 -6.10 5.59
C TYR A 67 -1.93 -4.74 5.41
N ILE A 68 -2.19 -4.36 4.16
CA ILE A 68 -2.68 -3.03 3.80
C ILE A 68 -4.16 -3.14 3.43
N PHE A 69 -4.97 -2.24 4.00
CA PHE A 69 -6.40 -2.18 3.80
C PHE A 69 -6.88 -0.75 3.54
N ILE A 70 -7.97 -0.62 2.79
CA ILE A 70 -8.66 0.65 2.54
C ILE A 70 -10.16 0.43 2.44
N THR A 71 -10.96 1.38 2.91
CA THR A 71 -12.40 1.38 2.67
C THR A 71 -12.66 1.56 1.17
N ASP A 72 -13.37 0.61 0.56
CA ASP A 72 -13.77 0.62 -0.84
C ASP A 72 -15.24 0.19 -0.92
N GLU A 73 -16.13 1.16 -1.05
CA GLU A 73 -17.58 0.96 -1.08
C GLU A 73 -18.21 1.64 -2.31
N ASN A 74 -19.46 1.29 -2.60
CA ASN A 74 -20.20 1.90 -3.71
C ASN A 74 -20.52 3.38 -3.46
N GLU A 75 -20.67 3.76 -2.19
CA GLU A 75 -20.85 5.14 -1.77
C GLU A 75 -19.49 5.75 -1.43
N TYR A 76 -19.29 7.01 -1.80
CA TYR A 76 -18.07 7.73 -1.50
C TYR A 76 -17.88 7.83 0.02
N VAL A 77 -16.70 7.42 0.49
CA VAL A 77 -16.28 7.53 1.89
C VAL A 77 -15.14 8.53 1.98
N ASP A 78 -15.34 9.58 2.77
CA ASP A 78 -14.40 10.67 2.96
C ASP A 78 -13.22 10.25 3.85
N GLY A 79 -12.03 10.79 3.59
CA GLY A 79 -10.86 10.59 4.45
C GLY A 79 -10.10 9.27 4.23
N THR A 80 -10.32 8.55 3.13
CA THR A 80 -9.52 7.37 2.77
C THR A 80 -8.05 7.70 2.49
N TRP A 81 -7.74 8.97 2.17
CA TRP A 81 -6.37 9.48 1.99
C TRP A 81 -5.68 9.82 3.32
N GLU A 82 -6.44 10.00 4.40
CA GLU A 82 -5.91 10.46 5.68
C GLU A 82 -5.37 9.28 6.49
N PRO A 83 -4.11 9.31 6.97
CA PRO A 83 -3.51 8.19 7.70
C PRO A 83 -4.17 7.89 9.05
N ASN A 84 -4.89 8.85 9.62
CA ASN A 84 -5.63 8.70 10.87
C ASN A 84 -7.16 8.86 10.69
N GLY A 85 -7.64 8.90 9.43
CA GLY A 85 -9.05 9.09 9.09
C GLY A 85 -9.95 7.94 9.56
N GLY A 86 -9.39 6.74 9.71
CA GLY A 86 -10.12 5.53 10.06
C GLY A 86 -10.68 4.77 8.85
N GLU A 87 -10.24 5.13 7.65
CA GLU A 87 -10.71 4.58 6.37
C GLU A 87 -9.61 3.88 5.56
N ASN A 88 -8.46 3.68 6.19
CA ASN A 88 -7.37 2.82 5.75
C ASN A 88 -6.64 2.26 6.97
N ALA A 89 -5.80 1.25 6.76
CA ALA A 89 -4.96 0.70 7.82
C ALA A 89 -3.77 -0.09 7.26
N VAL A 90 -2.68 -0.11 8.02
CA VAL A 90 -1.58 -1.06 7.87
C VAL A 90 -1.45 -1.87 9.15
N VAL A 91 -1.72 -3.16 9.07
CA VAL A 91 -1.55 -4.08 10.19
C VAL A 91 -0.17 -4.70 10.09
N ILE A 92 0.66 -4.57 11.12
CA ILE A 92 1.96 -5.24 11.19
C ILE A 92 1.86 -6.46 12.12
N GLN A 93 2.29 -7.63 11.66
CA GLN A 93 2.33 -8.84 12.47
C GLN A 93 3.67 -9.58 12.42
N PRO A 94 4.13 -10.14 13.55
CA PRO A 94 3.58 -9.96 14.88
C PRO A 94 3.85 -8.55 15.43
N SER A 95 2.85 -7.94 16.06
CA SER A 95 2.96 -6.70 16.84
C SER A 95 1.99 -6.76 18.01
N LEU A 96 2.34 -6.10 19.12
CA LEU A 96 1.45 -5.92 20.28
C LEU A 96 0.77 -4.55 20.27
N LEU A 97 1.10 -3.71 19.30
CA LEU A 97 0.58 -2.35 19.20
C LEU A 97 -0.80 -2.34 18.53
N ASP A 98 -1.60 -1.36 18.92
CA ASP A 98 -2.90 -1.10 18.33
C ASP A 98 -2.71 -0.62 16.87
N VAL A 99 -3.57 -1.10 15.97
CA VAL A 99 -3.61 -0.69 14.56
C VAL A 99 -4.17 0.74 14.43
N GLY A 100 -4.83 1.27 15.47
CA GLY A 100 -5.41 2.62 15.46
C GLY A 100 -6.79 2.68 14.79
N THR A 101 -7.32 1.53 14.37
CA THR A 101 -8.69 1.37 13.86
C THR A 101 -9.31 0.09 14.43
N PRO A 102 -10.64 0.02 14.63
CA PRO A 102 -11.30 -1.20 15.08
C PRO A 102 -11.00 -2.37 14.14
N THR A 103 -10.80 -3.56 14.72
CA THR A 103 -10.54 -4.78 13.95
C THR A 103 -11.51 -5.90 14.32
N SER A 104 -11.72 -6.81 13.38
CA SER A 104 -12.51 -8.04 13.53
C SER A 104 -11.61 -9.27 13.39
N PRO A 105 -11.83 -10.34 14.16
CA PRO A 105 -11.05 -11.59 14.09
C PRO A 105 -11.41 -12.47 12.88
N GLN A 106 -11.99 -11.89 11.82
CA GLN A 106 -12.37 -12.61 10.61
C GLN A 106 -11.14 -13.01 9.78
N MET A 107 -11.13 -14.26 9.31
CA MET A 107 -10.05 -14.78 8.46
C MET A 107 -10.09 -14.18 7.05
N THR A 108 -11.30 -13.91 6.54
CA THR A 108 -11.54 -13.54 5.15
C THR A 108 -12.49 -12.35 5.04
N GLY A 109 -12.45 -11.65 3.91
CA GLY A 109 -13.27 -10.48 3.63
C GLY A 109 -13.06 -9.92 2.22
N PRO A 110 -13.50 -8.67 1.96
CA PRO A 110 -13.38 -8.05 0.64
C PRO A 110 -11.93 -7.92 0.19
N THR A 111 -11.65 -8.14 -1.09
CA THR A 111 -10.29 -8.10 -1.64
C THR A 111 -10.24 -7.42 -3.00
N LEU A 112 -9.04 -7.26 -3.55
CA LEU A 112 -8.84 -6.69 -4.88
C LEU A 112 -9.59 -7.46 -5.96
N TYR A 113 -10.05 -6.70 -6.94
CA TYR A 113 -10.76 -7.20 -8.10
C TYR A 113 -10.31 -6.46 -9.35
N ASP A 114 -10.59 -7.06 -10.51
CA ASP A 114 -10.56 -6.37 -11.80
C ASP A 114 -11.99 -6.00 -12.18
N MET A 115 -12.15 -4.85 -12.83
CA MET A 115 -13.40 -4.49 -13.50
C MET A 115 -13.42 -5.06 -14.91
N VAL A 116 -14.21 -6.12 -15.12
CA VAL A 116 -14.22 -6.90 -16.37
C VAL A 116 -15.50 -6.65 -17.16
N GLU A 117 -15.37 -6.48 -18.48
CA GLU A 117 -16.52 -6.44 -19.38
C GLU A 117 -17.08 -7.85 -19.57
N ILE A 118 -18.37 -8.02 -19.26
CA ILE A 118 -19.07 -9.29 -19.42
C ILE A 118 -20.16 -9.11 -20.50
N PRO A 119 -20.18 -9.95 -21.56
CA PRO A 119 -21.22 -9.87 -22.59
C PRO A 119 -22.63 -9.87 -21.99
N GLY A 120 -23.43 -8.88 -22.38
CA GLY A 120 -24.81 -8.71 -21.89
C GLY A 120 -24.94 -7.97 -20.56
N LYS A 121 -23.85 -7.42 -20.01
CA LYS A 121 -23.89 -6.46 -18.91
C LYS A 121 -23.61 -5.06 -19.43
N ASP A 122 -24.41 -4.09 -18.98
CA ASP A 122 -24.25 -2.68 -19.37
C ASP A 122 -23.13 -1.95 -18.60
N ARG A 123 -22.49 -2.64 -17.64
CA ARG A 123 -21.42 -2.11 -16.80
C ARG A 123 -20.36 -3.18 -16.57
N LEU A 124 -19.13 -2.74 -16.32
CA LEU A 124 -18.06 -3.61 -15.85
C LEU A 124 -18.45 -4.28 -14.54
N VAL A 125 -18.02 -5.52 -14.37
CA VAL A 125 -18.32 -6.35 -13.21
C VAL A 125 -17.02 -6.60 -12.43
N PRO A 126 -17.01 -6.40 -11.10
CA PRO A 126 -15.85 -6.73 -10.29
C PRO A 126 -15.67 -8.25 -10.23
N ILE A 127 -14.48 -8.71 -10.57
CA ILE A 127 -14.07 -10.12 -10.40
C ILE A 127 -12.85 -10.13 -9.50
N GLU A 128 -12.96 -10.76 -8.34
CA GLU A 128 -11.85 -10.91 -7.40
C GLU A 128 -10.62 -11.52 -8.08
N ARG A 129 -9.45 -10.97 -7.75
CA ARG A 129 -8.16 -11.41 -8.28
C ARG A 129 -7.12 -11.49 -7.20
N GLU A 130 -6.12 -12.30 -7.50
CA GLU A 130 -4.92 -12.42 -6.70
C GLU A 130 -3.71 -12.40 -7.64
N TYR A 131 -2.66 -11.74 -7.19
CA TYR A 131 -1.44 -11.52 -7.93
C TYR A 131 -0.24 -11.88 -7.06
N ALA A 132 0.60 -12.77 -7.59
CA ALA A 132 1.94 -12.96 -7.07
C ALA A 132 2.79 -11.74 -7.42
N ALA A 133 3.70 -11.37 -6.52
CA ALA A 133 4.58 -10.24 -6.71
C ALA A 133 6.03 -10.74 -6.82
N THR A 134 6.68 -10.43 -7.94
CA THR A 134 8.13 -10.66 -8.10
C THR A 134 8.87 -9.34 -7.92
N MET A 135 9.94 -9.38 -7.13
CA MET A 135 10.71 -8.20 -6.72
C MET A 135 12.06 -8.14 -7.44
N THR A 136 12.41 -6.97 -7.95
CA THR A 136 13.76 -6.69 -8.45
C THR A 136 14.40 -5.58 -7.64
N THR A 137 15.46 -5.90 -6.90
CA THR A 137 16.13 -4.90 -6.07
C THR A 137 16.99 -3.94 -6.88
N ALA A 138 16.86 -2.64 -6.59
CA ALA A 138 17.72 -1.58 -7.12
C ALA A 138 18.08 -0.57 -6.02
N GLU A 139 19.15 0.19 -6.22
CA GLU A 139 19.41 1.41 -5.45
C GLU A 139 18.65 2.58 -6.07
N GLU A 140 18.19 3.51 -5.23
CA GLU A 140 17.58 4.75 -5.71
C GLU A 140 18.06 5.97 -4.91
N PRO A 141 17.81 7.21 -5.39
CA PRO A 141 18.15 8.42 -4.65
C PRO A 141 17.54 8.48 -3.24
N GLN A 142 18.23 9.12 -2.31
CA GLN A 142 17.65 9.44 -1.00
C GLN A 142 16.54 10.46 -1.16
N PHE A 143 15.51 10.35 -0.33
CA PHE A 143 14.46 11.35 -0.24
C PHE A 143 15.03 12.75 -0.04
N GLN A 144 14.56 13.71 -0.83
CA GLN A 144 14.87 15.13 -0.75
C GLN A 144 13.57 15.91 -0.56
N THR A 145 13.55 16.77 0.45
CA THR A 145 12.38 17.57 0.78
C THR A 145 12.05 18.56 -0.33
N VAL A 146 10.80 18.99 -0.40
CA VAL A 146 10.34 20.05 -1.30
C VAL A 146 11.18 21.32 -1.15
N ASP A 147 11.62 21.67 0.06
CA ASP A 147 12.50 22.82 0.31
C ASP A 147 13.84 22.68 -0.41
N ILE A 148 14.47 21.50 -0.37
CA ILE A 148 15.70 21.23 -1.11
C ILE A 148 15.43 21.25 -2.61
N ARG A 149 14.38 20.55 -3.06
CA ARG A 149 14.01 20.43 -4.47
C ARG A 149 13.61 21.76 -5.10
N SER A 150 13.11 22.71 -4.31
CA SER A 150 12.74 24.06 -4.78
C SER A 150 13.93 24.84 -5.36
N SER A 151 15.16 24.47 -4.96
CA SER A 151 16.40 25.08 -5.45
C SER A 151 16.93 24.45 -6.74
N TRP A 152 16.37 23.32 -7.17
CA TRP A 152 16.83 22.56 -8.32
C TRP A 152 16.29 23.13 -9.63
N SER A 153 17.02 22.88 -10.71
CA SER A 153 16.50 23.07 -12.05
C SER A 153 15.36 22.08 -12.35
N GLY A 154 14.53 22.40 -13.35
CA GLY A 154 13.48 21.50 -13.80
C GLY A 154 14.00 20.15 -14.31
N GLU A 155 15.20 20.12 -14.91
CA GLU A 155 15.85 18.88 -15.36
C GLU A 155 16.29 18.01 -14.19
N GLU A 156 16.91 18.60 -13.16
CA GLU A 156 17.31 17.89 -11.94
C GLU A 156 16.08 17.31 -11.22
N ASN A 157 15.02 18.11 -11.10
CA ASN A 157 13.77 17.64 -10.48
C ASN A 157 13.11 16.53 -11.31
N GLY A 158 13.09 16.64 -12.64
CA GLY A 158 12.57 15.61 -13.53
C GLY A 158 13.31 14.28 -13.41
N ARG A 159 14.64 14.31 -13.41
CA ARG A 159 15.47 13.09 -13.24
C ARG A 159 15.29 12.44 -11.88
N TYR A 160 15.11 13.25 -10.83
CA TYR A 160 14.82 12.74 -9.50
C TYR A 160 13.44 12.09 -9.42
N ALA A 161 12.41 12.72 -9.99
CA ALA A 161 11.06 12.17 -10.03
C ALA A 161 11.03 10.83 -10.79
N GLU A 162 11.57 10.79 -12.01
CA GLU A 162 11.69 9.57 -12.83
C GLU A 162 12.42 8.44 -12.08
N ALA A 163 13.47 8.79 -11.32
CA ALA A 163 14.21 7.82 -10.52
C ALA A 163 13.39 7.24 -9.36
N LEU A 164 12.31 7.88 -8.91
CA LEU A 164 11.47 7.43 -7.79
C LEU A 164 10.09 6.88 -8.21
N GLU A 165 9.72 7.02 -9.48
CA GLU A 165 8.47 6.51 -10.05
C GLU A 165 8.33 4.98 -9.94
N GLY A 166 7.09 4.51 -10.10
CA GLY A 166 6.75 3.10 -10.17
C GLY A 166 6.24 2.49 -8.86
N ASN A 167 5.79 1.24 -8.97
CA ASN A 167 5.29 0.44 -7.86
C ASN A 167 6.47 -0.24 -7.17
N LYS A 168 6.66 0.02 -5.88
CA LYS A 168 7.86 -0.42 -5.16
C LYS A 168 7.64 -0.71 -3.68
N VAL A 169 8.46 -1.59 -3.14
CA VAL A 169 8.63 -1.82 -1.69
C VAL A 169 9.93 -1.18 -1.23
N GLY A 170 9.91 -0.48 -0.10
CA GLY A 170 11.09 0.24 0.39
C GLY A 170 11.39 1.51 -0.40
N GLY A 171 12.56 2.10 -0.14
CA GLY A 171 13.05 3.22 -0.90
C GLY A 171 12.61 4.60 -0.43
N ALA A 172 12.53 5.57 -1.34
CA ALA A 172 12.10 6.96 -1.09
C ALA A 172 10.77 7.27 -1.78
N PRO A 173 9.79 7.91 -1.12
CA PRO A 173 8.51 8.27 -1.74
C PRO A 173 8.67 9.39 -2.76
N ILE A 174 7.86 9.34 -3.82
CA ILE A 174 7.62 10.48 -4.72
C ILE A 174 6.21 11.00 -4.50
N PHE A 175 6.08 12.07 -3.75
CA PHE A 175 4.79 12.71 -3.48
C PHE A 175 4.28 13.49 -4.69
N LEU A 176 2.99 13.36 -5.00
CA LEU A 176 2.33 14.04 -6.12
C LEU A 176 2.07 15.52 -5.81
N GLN A 177 1.74 15.83 -4.55
CA GLN A 177 1.35 17.17 -4.13
C GLN A 177 2.48 17.83 -3.34
N GLY A 178 2.52 17.60 -2.03
CA GLY A 178 3.58 18.05 -1.13
C GLY A 178 4.13 16.88 -0.33
N ASP A 179 5.27 17.11 0.31
CA ASP A 179 5.85 16.11 1.22
C ASP A 179 4.86 15.83 2.36
N GLU A 180 4.44 14.57 2.50
CA GLU A 180 3.42 14.19 3.47
C GLU A 180 3.76 12.84 4.10
N PHE A 181 4.22 12.89 5.34
CA PHE A 181 4.41 11.70 6.16
C PHE A 181 3.23 11.54 7.12
N PRO A 182 2.97 10.32 7.62
CA PRO A 182 1.77 10.05 8.41
C PRO A 182 1.56 10.93 9.66
N ASP A 183 2.66 11.30 10.32
CA ASP A 183 2.76 12.25 11.43
C ASP A 183 4.25 12.59 11.70
N GLU A 184 4.55 13.21 12.84
CA GLU A 184 5.89 13.64 13.28
C GLU A 184 6.87 12.49 13.57
N GLY A 185 6.45 11.23 13.44
CA GLY A 185 7.29 10.05 13.65
C GLY A 185 8.38 9.85 12.59
N GLU A 186 9.37 8.99 12.90
CA GLU A 186 10.35 8.54 11.91
C GLU A 186 9.75 7.40 11.08
N TRP A 187 9.32 7.74 9.86
CA TRP A 187 8.65 6.83 8.94
C TRP A 187 9.56 6.43 7.77
N THR A 188 9.55 5.14 7.42
CA THR A 188 10.17 4.61 6.21
C THR A 188 9.10 4.16 5.25
N LEU A 189 9.27 4.44 3.95
CA LEU A 189 8.36 3.95 2.92
C LEU A 189 8.37 2.43 2.91
N LEU A 190 7.23 1.80 3.20
CA LEU A 190 7.02 0.37 3.07
C LEU A 190 6.60 0.02 1.65
N LEU A 191 5.62 0.72 1.09
CA LEU A 191 5.03 0.43 -0.22
C LEU A 191 4.61 1.72 -0.91
N GLN A 192 4.88 1.85 -2.20
CA GLN A 192 4.31 2.87 -3.08
C GLN A 192 3.53 2.17 -4.21
N LEU A 193 2.28 2.60 -4.44
CA LEU A 193 1.44 2.08 -5.53
C LEU A 193 0.84 3.22 -6.36
N ASP A 194 1.12 3.21 -7.65
CA ASP A 194 0.50 4.06 -8.65
C ASP A 194 -0.78 3.40 -9.18
N SER A 195 -1.93 4.05 -8.98
CA SER A 195 -3.24 3.53 -9.39
C SER A 195 -3.39 3.33 -10.90
N VAL A 196 -2.59 4.00 -11.73
CA VAL A 196 -2.63 3.88 -13.20
C VAL A 196 -1.83 2.67 -13.68
N ASN A 197 -0.79 2.28 -12.95
CA ASN A 197 0.18 1.28 -13.37
C ASN A 197 0.07 -0.04 -12.60
N VAL A 198 -1.13 -0.39 -12.12
CA VAL A 198 -1.44 -1.66 -11.48
C VAL A 198 -2.48 -2.45 -12.29
N PRO A 199 -2.45 -3.81 -12.28
CA PRO A 199 -3.37 -4.62 -13.08
C PRO A 199 -4.76 -4.79 -12.45
N PHE A 200 -5.03 -4.16 -11.32
CA PHE A 200 -6.24 -4.33 -10.52
C PHE A 200 -6.91 -2.98 -10.24
N SER A 201 -8.18 -3.01 -9.83
CA SER A 201 -8.95 -1.80 -9.55
C SER A 201 -8.72 -1.28 -8.13
N VAL A 202 -8.07 -0.13 -8.02
CA VAL A 202 -7.95 0.69 -6.80
C VAL A 202 -8.35 2.12 -7.12
N ASN A 203 -8.89 2.84 -6.13
CA ASN A 203 -9.29 4.23 -6.28
C ASN A 203 -8.47 5.08 -5.31
N PHE A 204 -7.49 5.79 -5.87
CA PHE A 204 -6.72 6.81 -5.16
C PHE A 204 -7.00 8.19 -5.79
N GLY A 205 -8.24 8.47 -6.18
CA GLY A 205 -8.58 9.70 -6.90
C GLY A 205 -8.09 9.70 -8.36
N ASP A 206 -7.85 10.90 -8.91
CA ASP A 206 -7.38 11.07 -10.30
C ASP A 206 -5.87 10.78 -10.40
N ALA A 207 -5.53 9.63 -11.00
CA ALA A 207 -4.16 9.15 -11.19
C ALA A 207 -3.31 9.18 -9.90
N GLY A 208 -3.90 8.84 -8.77
CA GLY A 208 -3.23 8.95 -7.48
C GLY A 208 -2.21 7.86 -7.18
N ILE A 209 -1.34 8.18 -6.23
CA ILE A 209 -0.32 7.30 -5.67
C ILE A 209 -0.60 7.10 -4.18
N ALA A 210 -0.59 5.85 -3.76
CA ALA A 210 -0.70 5.44 -2.37
C ALA A 210 0.65 5.08 -1.78
N TYR A 211 0.79 5.34 -0.48
CA TYR A 211 1.99 5.11 0.29
C TYR A 211 1.62 4.38 1.59
N ALA A 212 2.20 3.21 1.81
CA ALA A 212 2.27 2.63 3.14
C ALA A 212 3.63 2.96 3.75
N PHE A 213 3.65 3.34 5.02
CA PHE A 213 4.84 3.60 5.80
C PHE A 213 4.90 2.63 6.98
N ILE A 214 6.12 2.38 7.44
CA ILE A 214 6.41 1.62 8.64
C ILE A 214 7.32 2.45 9.56
N ASP A 215 7.10 2.36 10.86
CA ASP A 215 7.99 3.00 11.83
C ASP A 215 9.37 2.31 11.86
N LYS A 216 10.33 3.00 12.46
CA LYS A 216 11.71 2.52 12.61
C LYS A 216 11.81 1.19 13.35
N GLU A 217 10.93 0.96 14.33
CA GLU A 217 10.91 -0.27 15.11
C GLU A 217 10.21 -1.43 14.40
N GLY A 218 9.56 -1.15 13.27
CA GLY A 218 8.78 -2.09 12.48
C GLY A 218 7.54 -2.63 13.19
N GLN A 219 6.92 -1.87 14.08
CA GLN A 219 5.79 -2.30 14.90
C GLN A 219 4.48 -1.63 14.52
N THR A 220 4.52 -0.44 13.93
CA THR A 220 3.35 0.29 13.44
C THR A 220 3.50 0.60 11.96
N GLY A 221 2.37 0.65 11.27
CA GLY A 221 2.31 1.11 9.90
C GLY A 221 1.15 2.08 9.70
N LYS A 222 1.29 2.96 8.72
CA LYS A 222 0.26 3.92 8.32
C LYS A 222 0.17 4.02 6.81
N PHE A 223 -1.00 4.38 6.31
CA PHE A 223 -1.27 4.47 4.89
C PHE A 223 -1.87 5.83 4.55
N LEU A 224 -1.44 6.44 3.46
CA LEU A 224 -2.05 7.64 2.90
C LEU A 224 -1.96 7.57 1.38
N TRP A 225 -2.71 8.42 0.69
CA TRP A 225 -2.57 8.55 -0.75
C TRP A 225 -2.80 10.00 -1.19
N GLN A 226 -2.23 10.36 -2.33
CA GLN A 226 -2.39 11.68 -2.95
C GLN A 226 -2.86 11.50 -4.39
N CYS A 227 -3.53 12.51 -4.94
CA CYS A 227 -3.95 12.54 -6.36
C CYS A 227 -3.72 13.91 -6.99
N LEU A 228 -3.92 14.00 -8.31
CA LEU A 228 -3.84 15.24 -9.08
C LEU A 228 -5.10 16.10 -8.95
#